data_AF-A0A2W6WZQ5-F1
#
_entry.id   AF-A0A2W6WZQ5-F1
#
_cell.length_a   1.000
_cell.length_b   1.000
_cell.length_c   1.000
_cell.angle_alpha   90.00
_cell.angle_beta   90.00
_cell.angle_gamma   90.00
#
_symmetry.space_group_name_H-M   'P 1'
#
loop_
_entity.id
_entity.type
_entity.pdbx_description
1 polymer ?
#
loop_
_entity_poly.entity_id
_entity_poly.type
_entity_poly.pdbx_seq_one_letter_code
_entity_poly.pdbx_strand_id
1 'polypeptide(L)'
;MRRKGERPVEHQREPYGPGHPVAQSIATGTGWFDAWTQQYCTPWEILARRSGVPVNRIAEICFGASITRSEVEAFAPIWHSEPEDVLASLPDRSLLIEG
;
A
#
# COMPACT_ATOMS: atom_id res chain seq x y z
N MET A 1 6.68 -26.73 6.34
CA MET A 1 6.60 -27.80 5.32
C MET A 1 6.18 -27.15 4.00
N ARG A 2 7.12 -26.86 3.08
CA ARG A 2 6.80 -26.33 1.73
C ARG A 2 6.51 -27.52 0.81
N ARG A 3 5.35 -27.55 0.14
CA ARG A 3 5.05 -28.58 -0.87
C ARG A 3 5.71 -28.19 -2.19
N LYS A 4 6.66 -29.00 -2.65
CA LYS A 4 7.33 -28.86 -3.95
C LYS A 4 6.29 -29.04 -5.05
N GLY A 5 6.05 -27.99 -5.86
CA GLY A 5 5.17 -28.05 -7.04
C GLY A 5 3.87 -27.24 -6.97
N GLU A 6 3.61 -26.49 -5.90
CA GLU A 6 2.50 -25.52 -5.89
C GLU A 6 2.79 -24.41 -6.91
N ARG A 7 1.93 -24.29 -7.93
CA ARG A 7 1.96 -23.16 -8.86
C ARG A 7 1.78 -21.88 -8.03
N PRO A 8 2.56 -20.81 -8.27
CA PRO A 8 2.29 -19.52 -7.64
C PRO A 8 0.81 -19.20 -7.82
N VAL A 9 0.12 -18.86 -6.72
CA VAL A 9 -1.24 -18.34 -6.81
C VAL A 9 -1.15 -17.06 -7.64
N GLU A 10 -1.83 -17.04 -8.78
CA GLU A 10 -1.96 -15.85 -9.58
C GLU A 10 -2.83 -14.88 -8.79
N HIS A 11 -2.20 -13.89 -8.16
CA HIS A 11 -2.92 -12.83 -7.47
C HIS A 11 -3.61 -11.99 -8.55
N GLN A 12 -4.92 -12.19 -8.73
CA GLN A 12 -5.71 -11.31 -9.56
C GLN A 12 -5.68 -9.92 -8.96
N ARG A 13 -5.34 -8.94 -9.79
CA ARG A 13 -5.43 -7.52 -9.46
C ARG A 13 -6.89 -7.20 -9.14
N GLU A 14 -7.12 -6.63 -7.97
CA GLU A 14 -8.41 -6.06 -7.59
C GLU A 14 -8.28 -4.53 -7.66
N PRO A 15 -8.95 -3.85 -8.60
CA PRO A 15 -8.93 -2.39 -8.66
C PRO A 15 -9.48 -1.78 -7.37
N TYR A 16 -8.90 -0.65 -6.95
CA TYR A 16 -9.41 0.04 -5.78
C TYR A 16 -10.77 0.66 -6.08
N GLY A 17 -11.70 0.55 -5.12
CA GLY A 17 -13.05 1.08 -5.22
C GLY A 17 -13.86 0.82 -3.95
N PRO A 18 -15.15 1.21 -3.91
CA PRO A 18 -15.96 1.11 -2.69
C PRO A 18 -16.12 -0.31 -2.13
N GLY A 19 -15.99 -1.34 -2.97
CA GLY A 19 -16.02 -2.74 -2.55
C GLY A 19 -14.68 -3.30 -2.06
N HIS A 20 -13.57 -2.56 -2.26
CA HIS A 20 -12.24 -3.04 -1.95
C HIS A 20 -12.02 -3.12 -0.43
N PRO A 21 -11.40 -4.19 0.10
CA PRO A 21 -11.17 -4.32 1.55
C PRO A 21 -10.46 -3.13 2.19
N VAL A 22 -9.52 -2.51 1.48
CA VAL A 22 -8.85 -1.27 1.92
C VAL A 22 -9.84 -0.12 2.08
N ALA A 23 -10.77 0.08 1.14
CA ALA A 23 -11.78 1.14 1.24
C ALA A 23 -12.70 0.93 2.45
N GLN A 24 -13.08 -0.32 2.72
CA GLN A 24 -13.87 -0.67 3.90
C GLN A 24 -13.09 -0.41 5.21
N SER A 25 -11.82 -0.80 5.26
CA SER A 25 -10.96 -0.58 6.44
C SER A 25 -10.80 0.91 6.74
N ILE A 26 -10.58 1.73 5.70
CA ILE A 26 -10.53 3.19 5.82
C ILE A 26 -11.86 3.75 6.33
N ALA A 27 -12.99 3.30 5.78
CA ALA A 27 -14.32 3.72 6.22
C ALA A 27 -14.60 3.37 7.70
N THR A 28 -13.97 2.33 8.24
CA THR A 28 -14.05 1.95 9.66
C THR A 28 -13.03 2.65 10.57
N GLY A 29 -12.20 3.55 10.03
CA GLY A 29 -11.27 4.38 10.80
C GLY A 29 -9.81 3.96 10.76
N THR A 30 -9.43 2.95 9.97
CA THR A 30 -8.02 2.61 9.74
C THR A 30 -7.35 3.69 8.90
N GLY A 31 -6.11 4.06 9.24
CA GLY A 31 -5.31 4.94 8.39
C GLY A 31 -5.14 4.36 6.98
N TRP A 32 -5.16 5.21 5.94
CA TRP A 32 -5.12 4.75 4.55
C TRP A 32 -3.91 3.85 4.25
N PHE A 33 -2.73 4.21 4.76
CA PHE A 33 -1.51 3.45 4.56
C PHE A 33 -1.51 2.13 5.38
N ASP A 34 -2.00 2.19 6.61
CA ASP A 34 -2.17 1.00 7.46
C ASP A 34 -3.13 -0.01 6.83
N ALA A 35 -4.21 0.46 6.21
CA ALA A 35 -5.18 -0.40 5.54
C ALA A 35 -4.52 -1.21 4.41
N TRP A 36 -3.62 -0.60 3.61
CA TRP A 36 -2.84 -1.32 2.61
C TRP A 36 -1.86 -2.32 3.21
N THR A 37 -1.08 -1.89 4.22
CA THR A 37 -0.08 -2.77 4.83
C THR A 37 -0.69 -3.98 5.54
N GLN A 38 -1.86 -3.80 6.18
CA GLN A 38 -2.60 -4.87 6.82
C GLN A 38 -3.25 -5.80 5.80
N GLN A 39 -3.89 -5.27 4.74
CA GLN A 39 -4.56 -6.08 3.72
C GLN A 39 -3.59 -7.04 3.02
N TYR A 40 -2.37 -6.57 2.73
CA TYR A 40 -1.36 -7.36 2.00
C TYR A 40 -0.31 -7.98 2.93
N CYS A 41 -0.48 -7.86 4.25
CA CYS A 41 0.47 -8.36 5.25
C CYS A 41 1.93 -7.95 4.92
N THR A 42 2.16 -6.66 4.66
CA THR A 42 3.47 -6.11 4.32
C THR A 42 4.04 -5.29 5.48
N PRO A 43 4.78 -5.91 6.43
CA PRO A 43 5.53 -5.20 7.47
C PRO A 43 6.44 -4.13 6.88
N TRP A 44 6.72 -3.08 7.66
CA TRP A 44 7.51 -1.93 7.22
C TRP A 44 8.91 -2.32 6.76
N GLU A 45 9.53 -3.35 7.32
CA GLU A 45 10.84 -3.84 6.90
C GLU A 45 10.81 -4.48 5.51
N ILE A 46 9.72 -5.20 5.19
CA ILE A 46 9.51 -5.78 3.86
C ILE A 46 9.23 -4.66 2.86
N LEU A 47 8.40 -3.70 3.25
CA LEU A 47 8.06 -2.56 2.43
C LEU A 47 9.32 -1.75 2.12
N ALA A 48 10.16 -1.46 3.11
CA ALA A 48 11.42 -0.74 2.94
C ALA A 48 12.37 -1.46 1.98
N ARG A 49 12.56 -2.77 2.19
CA ARG A 49 13.45 -3.58 1.36
C ARG A 49 12.98 -3.65 -0.10
N ARG A 50 11.67 -3.68 -0.35
CA ARG A 50 11.10 -3.86 -1.70
C ARG A 50 10.88 -2.54 -2.44
N SER A 51 10.56 -1.47 -1.74
CA SER A 51 10.32 -0.14 -2.32
C SER A 51 11.59 0.71 -2.42
N GLY A 52 12.61 0.41 -1.59
CA GLY A 52 13.77 1.29 -1.41
C GLY A 52 13.50 2.50 -0.52
N VAL A 53 12.27 2.67 0.00
CA VAL A 53 11.91 3.75 0.92
C VAL A 53 12.39 3.39 2.34
N PRO A 54 13.14 4.26 3.03
CA PRO A 54 13.61 3.97 4.39
C PRO A 54 12.46 3.72 5.39
N VAL A 55 12.69 2.85 6.38
CA VAL A 55 11.68 2.51 7.40
C VAL A 55 11.20 3.74 8.17
N ASN A 56 12.09 4.70 8.48
CA ASN A 56 11.69 5.95 9.13
C ASN A 56 10.73 6.77 8.25
N ARG A 57 10.97 6.78 6.94
CA ARG A 57 10.10 7.47 5.99
C ARG A 57 8.74 6.79 5.86
N ILE A 58 8.71 5.46 5.88
CA ILE A 58 7.46 4.68 5.93
C ILE A 58 6.68 4.99 7.21
N ALA A 59 7.36 5.08 8.36
CA ALA A 59 6.72 5.43 9.62
C ALA A 59 6.11 6.84 9.57
N GLU A 60 6.84 7.84 9.04
CA GLU A 60 6.31 9.20 8.84
C GLU A 60 5.01 9.18 8.02
N ILE A 61 5.00 8.48 6.88
CA ILE A 61 3.80 8.36 6.01
C ILE A 61 2.65 7.69 6.76
N CYS A 62 2.95 6.62 7.51
CA CYS A 62 1.97 5.90 8.33
C CYS A 62 1.31 6.81 9.37
N PHE A 63 2.07 7.74 9.97
CA PHE A 63 1.58 8.71 10.93
C PHE A 63 1.01 10.00 10.31
N GLY A 64 0.79 10.01 8.99
CA GLY A 64 0.07 11.08 8.30
C GLY A 64 0.94 12.13 7.61
N ALA A 65 2.24 11.85 7.42
CA ALA A 65 3.07 12.70 6.56
C ALA A 65 2.57 12.67 5.10
N SER A 66 2.88 13.74 4.37
CA SER A 66 2.71 13.78 2.92
C SER A 66 3.57 12.73 2.22
N ILE A 67 3.14 12.28 1.05
CA ILE A 67 3.79 11.25 0.22
C ILE A 67 4.06 11.80 -1.18
N THR A 68 5.16 11.40 -1.81
CA THR A 68 5.47 11.74 -3.20
C THR A 68 4.84 10.75 -4.18
N ARG A 69 4.73 11.13 -5.46
CA ARG A 69 4.31 10.19 -6.51
C ARG A 69 5.30 9.02 -6.65
N SER A 70 6.60 9.29 -6.57
CA SER A 70 7.65 8.27 -6.64
C SER A 70 7.54 7.23 -5.52
N GLU A 71 7.19 7.64 -4.30
CA GLU A 71 6.92 6.73 -3.18
C GLU A 71 5.69 5.85 -3.44
N VAL A 72 4.61 6.43 -3.96
CA VAL A 72 3.40 5.67 -4.34
C VAL A 72 3.71 4.63 -5.42
N GLU A 73 4.47 5.02 -6.46
CA GLU A 73 4.90 4.13 -7.54
C GLU A 73 5.78 2.97 -7.03
N ALA A 74 6.56 3.20 -5.96
CA ALA A 74 7.36 2.17 -5.32
C ALA A 74 6.51 1.20 -4.45
N PHE A 75 5.43 1.67 -3.84
CA PHE A 75 4.57 0.84 -2.98
C PHE A 75 3.51 0.04 -3.74
N ALA A 76 2.85 0.64 -4.73
CA ALA A 76 1.77 0.03 -5.49
C ALA A 76 2.04 -1.41 -5.99
N PRO A 77 3.19 -1.72 -6.63
CA PRO A 77 3.46 -3.09 -7.10
C PRO A 77 3.66 -4.10 -5.98
N ILE A 78 4.00 -3.66 -4.76
CA ILE A 78 4.12 -4.54 -3.59
C ILE A 78 2.75 -5.04 -3.15
N TRP A 79 1.71 -4.22 -3.34
CA TRP A 79 0.30 -4.51 -3.04
C TRP A 79 -0.50 -4.97 -4.25
N HIS A 80 0.17 -5.38 -5.34
CA HIS A 80 -0.50 -5.84 -6.56
C HIS A 80 -1.54 -4.84 -7.12
N SER A 81 -1.30 -3.56 -6.88
CA SER A 81 -2.18 -2.43 -7.21
C SER A 81 -1.42 -1.45 -8.10
N GLU A 82 -2.13 -0.50 -8.69
CA GLU A 82 -1.48 0.57 -9.43
C GLU A 82 -1.39 1.87 -8.66
N PRO A 83 -0.47 2.78 -9.08
CA PRO A 83 -0.27 4.03 -8.36
C PRO A 83 -1.57 4.80 -8.18
N GLU A 84 -2.43 4.81 -9.20
CA GLU A 84 -3.75 5.48 -9.16
C GLU A 84 -4.70 4.84 -8.14
N ASP A 85 -4.63 3.54 -7.92
CA ASP A 85 -5.43 2.82 -6.92
C ASP A 85 -5.03 3.27 -5.49
N VAL A 86 -3.73 3.42 -5.25
CA VAL A 86 -3.20 3.92 -3.98
C VAL A 86 -3.51 5.41 -3.80
N LEU A 87 -3.36 6.23 -4.84
CA LEU A 87 -3.72 7.65 -4.81
C LEU A 87 -5.20 7.88 -4.55
N ALA A 88 -6.08 7.04 -5.10
CA ALA A 88 -7.51 7.12 -4.88
C ALA A 88 -7.91 6.82 -3.42
N SER A 89 -7.05 6.12 -2.68
CA SER A 89 -7.27 5.80 -1.26
C SER A 89 -6.83 6.92 -0.29
N LEU A 90 -6.16 7.97 -0.78
CA LEU A 90 -5.73 9.07 0.05
C LEU A 90 -6.94 9.79 0.68
N PRO A 91 -6.91 10.07 2.00
CA PRO A 91 -8.01 10.76 2.67
C PRO A 91 -8.11 12.24 2.27
N ASP A 92 -6.98 12.84 1.88
CA ASP A 92 -6.88 14.20 1.37
C ASP A 92 -5.80 14.24 0.27
N ARG A 93 -6.10 14.93 -0.83
CA ARG A 93 -5.14 15.13 -1.92
C ARG A 93 -4.01 16.08 -1.55
N SER A 94 -4.16 16.89 -0.49
CA SER A 94 -3.08 17.74 0.03
C SER A 94 -1.87 16.95 0.54
N LEU A 95 -2.07 15.65 0.86
CA LEU A 95 -0.99 14.75 1.25
C LEU A 95 -0.08 14.38 0.07
N LEU A 96 -0.54 14.51 -1.17
CA LEU A 96 0.30 14.27 -2.34
C LEU A 96 1.16 15.51 -2.62
N ILE A 97 2.48 15.34 -2.56
CA ILE A 97 3.45 16.38 -2.89
C ILE A 97 4.25 16.01 -4.15
N GLU A 98 4.78 17.02 -4.83
CA GLU A 98 5.68 16.79 -5.96
C GLU A 98 7.02 16.22 -5.48
N GLY A 99 7.45 15.10 -6.07
CA GLY A 99 8.70 14.42 -5.79
C GLY A 99 8.85 13.10 -6.53
#